data_AF-A0A1M2VXX8-F1
#
_entry.id   AF-A0A1M2VXX8-F1
#
_cell.length_a   1.000
_cell.length_b   1.000
_cell.length_c   1.000
_cell.angle_alpha   90.00
_cell.angle_beta   90.00
_cell.angle_gamma   90.00
#
_symmetry.space_group_name_H-M   'P 1'
#
loop_
_entity.id
_entity.type
_entity.pdbx_description
1 polymer ?
#
loop_
_entity_poly.entity_id
_entity_poly.type
_entity_poly.pdbx_seq_one_letter_code
_entity_poly.pdbx_strand_id
1 'polypeptide(L)'
;MSLPAMLSFAKINNTFEEWVVTHLDIAFDVALRQYVADPAVFRSAMRLYGAVLSGSFALHFLRMNDKCEFNPGDLDLYVPRSYATRILAYLLDVEGYSFITTFRVPYGQNVAQQFVIVVGKPGLTIDIIPSVSEEALYPLSHFWGSHLVNYISADTFCVAYPELTFWGRSLLSPGSSATDTVLSDACLELGGTAGISEVYLPT
;
A
#
# COMPACT_ATOMS: atom_id res chain seq x y z
N MET A 1 -1.42 15.76 -12.93
CA MET A 1 -1.94 14.90 -14.03
C MET A 1 -2.30 13.56 -13.40
N SER A 2 -3.43 12.93 -13.76
CA SER A 2 -3.77 11.61 -13.21
C SER A 2 -2.87 10.52 -13.80
N LEU A 3 -2.70 9.40 -13.09
CA LEU A 3 -1.84 8.29 -13.55
C LEU A 3 -2.27 7.72 -14.92
N PRO A 4 -3.56 7.49 -15.23
CA PRO A 4 -3.97 7.06 -16.57
C PRO A 4 -3.58 8.04 -17.69
N ALA A 5 -3.64 9.35 -17.41
CA ALA A 5 -3.24 10.37 -18.37
C ALA A 5 -1.71 10.35 -18.58
N MET A 6 -0.92 10.17 -17.51
CA MET A 6 0.53 10.00 -17.60
C MET A 6 0.92 8.77 -18.41
N LEU A 7 0.27 7.62 -18.17
CA LEU A 7 0.51 6.39 -18.94
C LEU A 7 0.13 6.53 -20.41
N SER A 8 -0.93 7.30 -20.71
CA SER A 8 -1.31 7.60 -22.10
C SER A 8 -0.28 8.52 -22.78
N PHE A 9 0.26 9.48 -22.03
CA PHE A 9 1.30 10.39 -22.50
C PHE A 9 2.64 9.68 -22.76
N ALA A 10 3.05 8.77 -21.88
CA ALA A 10 4.26 7.95 -22.03
C ALA A 10 4.27 7.13 -23.33
N LYS A 11 3.10 6.67 -23.79
CA LYS A 11 2.97 5.87 -25.03
C LYS A 11 3.25 6.64 -26.32
N ILE A 12 3.35 7.97 -26.26
CA ILE A 12 3.55 8.79 -27.46
C ILE A 12 5.00 8.68 -27.96
N ASN A 13 6.00 8.70 -27.08
CA ASN A 13 7.42 8.46 -27.42
C ASN A 13 8.28 8.14 -26.17
N ASN A 14 9.51 7.66 -26.40
CA ASN A 14 10.44 7.30 -25.33
C ASN A 14 10.84 8.48 -24.42
N THR A 15 10.93 9.70 -24.95
CA THR A 15 11.26 10.88 -24.13
C THR A 15 10.16 11.17 -23.11
N PHE A 16 8.89 10.98 -23.47
CA PHE A 16 7.77 11.12 -22.55
C PHE A 16 7.66 9.96 -21.57
N GLU A 17 8.02 8.75 -21.99
CA GLU A 17 8.18 7.62 -21.07
C GLU A 17 9.23 7.92 -20.00
N GLU A 18 10.44 8.33 -20.39
CA GLU A 18 11.52 8.73 -19.46
C GLU A 18 11.07 9.86 -18.52
N TRP A 19 10.34 10.85 -19.06
CA TRP A 19 9.78 11.93 -18.26
C TRP A 19 8.76 11.42 -17.22
N VAL A 20 7.85 10.53 -17.62
CA VAL A 20 6.84 9.96 -16.71
C VAL A 20 7.50 9.12 -15.63
N VAL A 21 8.47 8.27 -15.97
CA VAL A 21 9.25 7.49 -14.98
C VAL A 21 9.93 8.42 -13.97
N THR A 22 10.67 9.42 -14.48
CA THR A 22 11.35 10.41 -13.62
C THR A 22 10.37 11.16 -12.72
N HIS A 23 9.21 11.55 -13.27
CA HIS A 23 8.17 12.23 -12.50
C HIS A 23 7.61 11.35 -11.38
N LEU A 24 7.33 10.07 -11.67
CA LEU A 24 6.84 9.11 -10.68
C LEU A 24 7.86 8.82 -9.60
N ASP A 25 9.13 8.68 -9.95
CA ASP A 25 10.21 8.49 -8.98
C ASP A 25 10.35 9.67 -8.03
N ILE A 26 10.35 10.90 -8.57
CA ILE A 26 10.41 12.12 -7.74
C ILE A 26 9.18 12.20 -6.83
N ALA A 27 7.99 11.94 -7.36
CA ALA A 27 6.75 11.97 -6.58
C ALA A 27 6.77 10.92 -5.45
N PHE A 28 7.27 9.72 -5.73
CA PHE A 28 7.36 8.64 -4.75
C PHE A 28 8.35 8.97 -3.64
N ASP A 29 9.53 9.49 -3.99
CA ASP A 29 10.51 9.93 -3.01
C ASP A 29 9.94 11.05 -2.12
N VAL A 30 9.19 12.01 -2.70
CA VAL A 30 8.51 13.05 -1.92
C VAL A 30 7.49 12.45 -0.97
N ALA A 31 6.68 11.48 -1.40
CA ALA A 31 5.69 10.81 -0.56
C ALA A 31 6.31 10.02 0.60
N LEU A 32 7.50 9.45 0.39
CA LEU A 32 8.23 8.69 1.41
C LEU A 32 8.93 9.55 2.47
N ARG A 33 9.31 10.79 2.15
CA ARG A 33 10.07 11.68 3.05
C ARG A 33 9.41 11.95 4.39
N GLN A 34 8.10 11.78 4.49
CA GLN A 34 7.41 11.91 5.78
C GLN A 34 7.72 10.74 6.72
N TYR A 35 8.02 9.54 6.20
CA TYR A 35 8.29 8.34 7.00
C TYR A 35 9.79 8.11 7.20
N VAL A 36 10.59 8.34 6.16
CA VAL A 36 12.03 8.04 6.15
C VAL A 36 12.88 9.27 5.84
N ALA A 37 14.06 9.33 6.46
CA ALA A 37 14.98 10.45 6.27
C ALA A 37 15.56 10.49 4.84
N ASP A 38 15.90 9.32 4.29
CA ASP A 38 16.43 9.17 2.93
C ASP A 38 15.62 8.12 2.15
N PRO A 39 14.68 8.55 1.28
CA PRO A 39 13.90 7.63 0.45
C PRO A 39 14.74 6.71 -0.43
N ALA A 40 15.91 7.15 -0.91
CA ALA A 40 16.75 6.32 -1.79
C ALA A 40 17.39 5.16 -1.01
N VAL A 41 17.80 5.41 0.23
CA VAL A 41 18.29 4.36 1.14
C VAL A 41 17.18 3.40 1.49
N PHE A 42 15.98 3.90 1.79
CA PHE A 42 14.83 3.06 2.09
C PHE A 42 14.41 2.18 0.91
N ARG A 43 14.32 2.75 -0.31
CA ARG A 43 14.05 1.99 -1.55
C ARG A 43 15.13 0.94 -1.81
N SER A 44 16.39 1.24 -1.47
CA SER A 44 17.47 0.25 -1.57
C SER A 44 17.30 -0.90 -0.57
N ALA A 45 16.84 -0.63 0.65
CA ALA A 45 16.46 -1.67 1.61
C ALA A 45 15.26 -2.50 1.11
N MET A 46 14.23 -1.86 0.55
CA MET A 46 13.08 -2.54 -0.07
C MET A 46 13.54 -3.49 -1.18
N ARG A 47 14.43 -3.02 -2.07
CA ARG A 47 15.00 -3.83 -3.16
C ARG A 47 15.79 -5.02 -2.64
N LEU A 48 16.64 -4.80 -1.63
CA LEU A 48 17.49 -5.83 -1.04
C LEU A 48 16.67 -6.93 -0.36
N TYR A 49 15.58 -6.56 0.32
CA TYR A 49 14.77 -7.47 1.11
C TYR A 49 13.51 -7.97 0.39
N GLY A 50 13.26 -7.53 -0.84
CA GLY A 50 12.04 -7.87 -1.57
C GLY A 50 10.77 -7.34 -0.91
N ALA A 51 10.87 -6.20 -0.20
CA ALA A 51 9.74 -5.58 0.47
C ALA A 51 8.95 -4.69 -0.48
N VAL A 52 7.64 -4.60 -0.23
CA VAL A 52 6.74 -3.74 -1.02
C VAL A 52 5.84 -2.94 -0.09
N LEU A 53 5.44 -1.77 -0.56
CA LEU A 53 4.41 -0.95 0.07
C LEU A 53 3.05 -1.30 -0.55
N SER A 54 2.01 -1.28 0.25
CA SER A 54 0.64 -1.49 -0.24
C SER A 54 -0.34 -0.64 0.58
N GLY A 55 -1.60 -1.05 0.60
CA GLY A 55 -2.62 -0.48 1.48
C GLY A 55 -3.01 0.93 1.09
N SER A 56 -3.40 1.70 2.09
CA SER A 56 -3.98 3.03 1.92
C SER A 56 -2.97 4.02 1.29
N PHE A 57 -1.68 3.90 1.66
CA PHE A 57 -0.59 4.68 1.09
C PHE A 57 -0.42 4.43 -0.42
N ALA A 58 -0.34 3.15 -0.83
CA ALA A 58 -0.18 2.81 -2.24
C ALA A 58 -1.39 3.26 -3.07
N LEU A 59 -2.60 3.05 -2.55
CA LEU A 59 -3.83 3.51 -3.19
C LEU A 59 -3.85 5.03 -3.37
N HIS A 60 -3.54 5.79 -2.30
CA HIS A 60 -3.49 7.25 -2.35
C HIS A 60 -2.43 7.75 -3.35
N PHE A 61 -1.23 7.16 -3.35
CA PHE A 61 -0.18 7.51 -4.29
C PHE A 61 -0.58 7.25 -5.75
N LEU A 62 -1.15 6.07 -6.04
CA LEU A 62 -1.54 5.69 -7.40
C LEU A 62 -2.72 6.50 -7.93
N ARG A 63 -3.57 7.00 -7.03
CA ARG A 63 -4.67 7.94 -7.33
C ARG A 63 -4.26 9.41 -7.20
N MET A 64 -2.97 9.72 -7.16
CA MET A 64 -2.51 11.10 -7.05
C MET A 64 -3.17 12.02 -8.08
N ASN A 65 -3.55 13.22 -7.63
CA ASN A 65 -4.28 14.23 -8.38
C ASN A 65 -5.74 13.89 -8.75
N ASP A 66 -6.30 12.77 -8.29
CA ASP A 66 -7.74 12.64 -8.18
C ASP A 66 -8.22 13.47 -6.97
N LYS A 67 -9.50 13.88 -6.95
CA LYS A 67 -10.12 14.59 -5.82
C LYS A 67 -10.33 13.68 -4.59
N CYS A 68 -9.34 12.85 -4.26
CA CYS A 68 -9.39 11.98 -3.11
C CYS A 68 -8.95 12.81 -1.88
N GLU A 69 -9.91 13.11 -1.00
CA GLU A 69 -9.67 13.90 0.22
C GLU A 69 -9.10 13.06 1.38
N PHE A 70 -8.92 11.75 1.17
CA PHE A 70 -8.33 10.86 2.15
C PHE A 70 -6.80 11.05 2.22
N ASN A 71 -6.28 11.19 3.43
CA ASN A 71 -4.84 11.20 3.70
C ASN A 71 -4.47 9.95 4.50
N PRO A 72 -3.57 9.08 4.01
CA PRO A 72 -3.17 7.87 4.72
C PRO A 72 -2.54 8.21 6.07
N GLY A 73 -2.95 7.49 7.11
CA GLY A 73 -2.47 7.69 8.49
C GLY A 73 -1.20 6.90 8.81
N ASP A 74 -0.91 5.87 8.02
CA ASP A 74 0.11 4.86 8.25
C ASP A 74 0.82 4.46 6.94
N LEU A 75 1.83 3.62 7.07
CA LEU A 75 2.56 3.03 5.95
C LEU A 75 2.60 1.52 6.13
N ASP A 76 1.96 0.79 5.22
CA ASP A 76 1.95 -0.67 5.21
C ASP A 76 3.15 -1.22 4.42
N LEU A 77 4.07 -1.87 5.12
CA LEU A 77 5.28 -2.47 4.56
C LEU A 77 5.23 -3.99 4.63
N TYR A 78 4.98 -4.63 3.49
CA TYR A 78 4.96 -6.07 3.34
C TYR A 78 6.36 -6.61 3.10
N VAL A 79 6.72 -7.65 3.83
CA VAL A 79 8.08 -8.20 3.82
C VAL A 79 8.06 -9.73 3.71
N PRO A 80 9.04 -10.34 3.02
CA PRO A 80 9.23 -11.78 3.12
C PRO A 80 9.52 -12.19 4.56
N ARG A 81 9.07 -13.40 4.94
CA ARG A 81 9.19 -13.93 6.30
C ARG A 81 10.61 -13.76 6.86
N SER A 82 11.63 -14.13 6.08
CA SER A 82 13.02 -14.17 6.55
C SER A 82 13.67 -12.79 6.71
N TYR A 83 13.03 -11.71 6.23
CA TYR A 83 13.60 -10.35 6.25
C TYR A 83 12.89 -9.38 7.20
N ALA A 84 11.79 -9.80 7.84
CA ALA A 84 11.03 -8.95 8.76
C ALA A 84 11.89 -8.34 9.90
N THR A 85 12.74 -9.14 10.53
CA THR A 85 13.60 -8.67 11.62
C THR A 85 14.69 -7.70 11.14
N ARG A 86 15.14 -7.83 9.88
CA ARG A 86 16.15 -6.92 9.30
C ARG A 86 15.55 -5.56 8.95
N ILE A 87 14.35 -5.56 8.38
CA ILE A 87 13.57 -4.33 8.14
C ILE A 87 13.25 -3.64 9.47
N LEU A 88 12.82 -4.40 10.49
CA LEU A 88 12.58 -3.87 11.82
C LEU A 88 13.83 -3.21 12.40
N ALA A 89 14.99 -3.90 12.36
CA ALA A 89 16.25 -3.34 12.84
C ALA A 89 16.62 -2.05 12.09
N TYR A 90 16.47 -2.02 10.76
CA TYR A 90 16.67 -0.79 9.98
C TYR A 90 15.78 0.37 10.48
N LEU A 91 14.48 0.12 10.67
CA LEU A 91 13.55 1.18 11.10
C LEU A 91 13.89 1.69 12.51
N LEU A 92 14.30 0.81 13.42
CA LEU A 92 14.66 1.18 14.79
C LEU A 92 16.03 1.90 14.85
N ASP A 93 17.06 1.28 14.27
CA ASP A 93 18.45 1.69 14.47
C ASP A 93 18.88 2.83 13.52
N VAL A 94 18.31 2.90 12.32
CA VAL A 94 18.69 3.88 11.29
C VAL A 94 17.66 5.01 11.21
N GLU A 95 16.39 4.67 11.09
CA GLU A 95 15.34 5.67 10.94
C GLU A 95 14.89 6.26 12.29
N GLY A 96 15.22 5.63 13.42
CA GLY A 96 14.87 6.13 14.76
C GLY A 96 13.39 5.94 15.12
N TYR A 97 12.73 4.93 14.55
CA TYR A 97 11.43 4.49 15.02
C TYR A 97 11.53 3.81 16.38
N SER A 98 10.41 3.77 17.12
CA SER A 98 10.28 2.98 18.35
C SER A 98 9.30 1.83 18.12
N PHE A 99 9.60 0.67 18.71
CA PHE A 99 8.65 -0.44 18.75
C PHE A 99 7.44 -0.04 19.58
N ILE A 100 6.23 -0.18 19.00
CA ILE A 100 4.98 0.07 19.71
C ILE A 100 4.40 -1.25 20.19
N THR A 101 4.10 -2.16 19.27
CA THR A 101 3.40 -3.41 19.59
C THR A 101 3.51 -4.44 18.48
N THR A 102 2.99 -5.64 18.74
CA THR A 102 2.78 -6.68 17.74
C THR A 102 1.37 -7.24 17.87
N PHE A 103 0.59 -7.16 16.81
CA PHE A 103 -0.76 -7.72 16.76
C PHE A 103 -0.72 -9.09 16.11
N ARG A 104 -1.35 -10.09 16.74
CA ARG A 104 -1.57 -11.39 16.09
C ARG A 104 -2.85 -11.34 15.29
N VAL A 105 -2.80 -11.76 14.04
CA VAL A 105 -4.02 -11.96 13.26
C VAL A 105 -4.73 -13.20 13.81
N PRO A 106 -6.04 -13.11 14.14
CA PRO A 106 -6.77 -14.22 14.75
C PRO A 106 -6.61 -15.53 13.95
N TYR A 107 -6.33 -16.62 14.67
CA TYR A 107 -6.14 -17.95 14.09
C TYR A 107 -7.37 -18.37 13.27
N GLY A 108 -7.16 -18.79 12.02
CA GLY A 108 -8.23 -19.22 11.11
C GLY A 108 -8.88 -18.11 10.27
N GLN A 109 -8.52 -16.84 10.45
CA GLN A 109 -9.04 -15.73 9.64
C GLN A 109 -8.08 -15.24 8.54
N ASN A 110 -6.79 -15.56 8.64
CA ASN A 110 -5.82 -15.20 7.60
C ASN A 110 -4.75 -16.30 7.50
N VAL A 111 -4.60 -16.88 6.30
CA VAL A 111 -3.58 -17.91 6.02
C VAL A 111 -2.26 -17.30 5.55
N ALA A 112 -2.23 -15.99 5.28
CA ALA A 112 -1.16 -15.35 4.54
C ALA A 112 -0.24 -14.45 5.38
N GLN A 113 -0.69 -14.00 6.56
CA GLN A 113 0.14 -13.32 7.56
C GLN A 113 -0.31 -13.70 8.97
N GLN A 114 0.65 -13.86 9.90
CA GLN A 114 0.35 -14.31 11.27
C GLN A 114 0.32 -13.16 12.28
N PHE A 115 1.07 -12.10 12.02
CA PHE A 115 1.17 -10.95 12.91
C PHE A 115 1.56 -9.70 12.13
N VAL A 116 1.33 -8.54 12.74
CA VAL A 116 1.77 -7.22 12.26
C VAL A 116 2.64 -6.61 13.35
N ILE A 117 3.82 -6.11 12.98
CA ILE A 117 4.70 -5.38 13.89
C ILE A 117 4.48 -3.90 13.64
N VAL A 118 4.06 -3.16 14.67
CA VAL A 118 3.83 -1.73 14.56
C VAL A 118 4.98 -0.98 15.21
N VAL A 119 5.58 -0.09 14.42
CA VAL A 119 6.59 0.87 14.88
C VAL A 119 6.07 2.29 14.68
N GLY A 120 6.53 3.23 15.50
CA GLY A 120 6.08 4.61 15.33
C GLY A 120 7.06 5.67 15.78
N LYS A 121 6.71 6.88 15.34
CA LYS A 121 7.27 8.18 15.69
C LYS A 121 6.09 9.10 16.04
N PRO A 122 6.33 10.28 16.64
CA PRO A 122 5.25 11.24 16.89
C PRO A 122 4.45 11.53 15.60
N GLY A 123 3.18 11.13 15.59
CA GLY A 123 2.24 11.36 14.48
C GLY A 123 2.40 10.44 13.27
N LEU A 124 3.26 9.41 13.32
CA LEU A 124 3.55 8.52 12.20
C LEU A 124 3.68 7.07 12.66
N THR A 125 3.07 6.15 11.92
CA THR A 125 3.18 4.71 12.16
C THR A 125 3.58 3.98 10.88
N ILE A 126 4.37 2.92 11.03
CA ILE A 126 4.68 1.96 9.96
C ILE A 126 4.28 0.57 10.48
N ASP A 127 3.46 -0.09 9.68
CA ASP A 127 2.99 -1.44 9.92
C ASP A 127 3.84 -2.39 9.08
N ILE A 128 4.72 -3.15 9.74
CA ILE A 128 5.50 -4.19 9.09
C ILE A 128 4.65 -5.45 9.09
N ILE A 129 4.40 -5.99 7.90
CA ILE A 129 3.49 -7.11 7.67
C ILE A 129 4.30 -8.28 7.10
N PRO A 130 4.81 -9.19 7.95
CA PRO A 130 5.54 -10.35 7.50
C PRO A 130 4.62 -11.37 6.83
N SER A 131 5.00 -11.75 5.62
CA SER A 131 4.41 -12.89 4.94
C SER A 131 4.66 -14.18 5.71
N VAL A 132 3.75 -15.15 5.56
CA VAL A 132 4.03 -16.54 5.93
C VAL A 132 4.87 -17.27 4.88
N SER A 133 5.30 -16.62 3.80
CA SER A 133 6.19 -17.20 2.80
C SER A 133 7.37 -16.27 2.53
N GLU A 134 8.22 -16.61 1.56
CA GLU A 134 9.33 -15.75 1.16
C GLU A 134 8.89 -14.70 0.12
N GLU A 135 7.58 -14.56 -0.08
CA GLU A 135 6.97 -13.65 -1.03
C GLU A 135 6.18 -12.58 -0.26
N ALA A 136 6.63 -11.32 -0.34
CA ALA A 136 5.96 -10.18 0.28
C ALA A 136 4.54 -9.94 -0.27
N LEU A 137 4.25 -10.41 -1.48
CA LEU A 137 2.94 -10.25 -2.13
C LEU A 137 1.89 -11.28 -1.68
N TYR A 138 2.31 -12.38 -1.04
CA TYR A 138 1.38 -13.44 -0.64
C TYR A 138 0.24 -12.96 0.27
N PRO A 139 0.46 -12.04 1.23
CA PRO A 139 -0.64 -11.51 2.02
C PRO A 139 -1.61 -10.62 1.22
N LEU A 140 -1.12 -9.92 0.19
CA LEU A 140 -1.97 -9.07 -0.66
C LEU A 140 -2.97 -9.88 -1.49
N SER A 141 -2.61 -11.09 -1.90
CA SER A 141 -3.55 -11.95 -2.63
C SER A 141 -4.72 -12.46 -1.78
N HIS A 142 -4.68 -12.23 -0.46
CA HIS A 142 -5.72 -12.63 0.50
C HIS A 142 -6.44 -11.41 1.09
N PHE A 143 -6.26 -10.23 0.51
CA PHE A 143 -6.88 -9.01 1.00
C PHE A 143 -8.39 -9.02 0.72
N TRP A 144 -9.16 -8.40 1.62
CA TRP A 144 -10.62 -8.39 1.55
C TRP A 144 -11.18 -7.49 0.45
N GLY A 145 -10.39 -6.56 -0.09
CA GLY A 145 -10.84 -5.55 -1.05
C GLY A 145 -9.85 -5.34 -2.18
N SER A 146 -10.33 -5.31 -3.42
CA SER A 146 -9.50 -5.11 -4.62
C SER A 146 -8.71 -3.80 -4.65
N HIS A 147 -9.20 -2.75 -3.97
CA HIS A 147 -8.54 -1.43 -3.89
C HIS A 147 -7.19 -1.45 -3.13
N LEU A 148 -6.97 -2.44 -2.26
CA LEU A 148 -5.78 -2.54 -1.42
C LEU A 148 -4.79 -3.62 -1.90
N VAL A 149 -5.04 -4.20 -3.08
CA VAL A 149 -4.14 -5.17 -3.74
C VAL A 149 -3.08 -4.44 -4.60
N ASN A 150 -3.16 -3.11 -4.69
CA ASN A 150 -2.19 -2.28 -5.38
C ASN A 150 -0.91 -2.17 -4.56
N TYR A 151 0.26 -2.33 -5.20
CA TYR A 151 1.53 -2.27 -4.47
C TYR A 151 2.58 -1.45 -5.20
N ILE A 152 3.56 -0.99 -4.44
CA ILE A 152 4.72 -0.23 -4.91
C ILE A 152 5.97 -0.94 -4.38
N SER A 153 6.80 -1.45 -5.29
CA SER A 153 8.11 -1.98 -4.94
C SER A 153 9.16 -0.86 -4.93
N ALA A 154 10.44 -1.21 -4.76
CA ALA A 154 11.52 -0.24 -4.90
C ALA A 154 11.57 0.43 -6.29
N ASP A 155 11.13 -0.29 -7.32
CA ASP A 155 11.37 0.07 -8.73
C ASP A 155 10.12 -0.02 -9.62
N THR A 156 8.99 -0.49 -9.07
CA THR A 156 7.78 -0.75 -9.86
C THR A 156 6.53 -0.32 -9.12
N PHE A 157 5.57 0.18 -9.90
CA PHE A 157 4.23 0.51 -9.44
C PHE A 157 3.26 -0.50 -10.05
N CYS A 158 2.41 -1.11 -9.24
CA CYS A 158 1.44 -2.11 -9.70
C CYS A 158 0.03 -1.72 -9.30
N VAL A 159 -0.84 -1.61 -10.31
CA VAL A 159 -2.28 -1.45 -10.14
C VAL A 159 -2.94 -2.75 -10.55
N ALA A 160 -3.36 -3.56 -9.58
CA ALA A 160 -3.90 -4.90 -9.84
C ALA A 160 -5.27 -4.84 -10.54
N TYR A 161 -6.07 -3.81 -10.20
CA TYR A 161 -7.40 -3.59 -10.76
C TYR A 161 -7.53 -2.14 -11.27
N PRO A 162 -6.97 -1.80 -12.44
CA PRO A 162 -6.91 -0.42 -12.92
C PRO A 162 -8.26 0.27 -13.05
N GLU A 163 -9.25 -0.40 -13.65
CA GLU A 163 -10.59 0.17 -13.85
C GLU A 163 -11.27 0.50 -12.52
N LEU A 164 -11.24 -0.45 -11.57
CA LEU A 164 -11.82 -0.25 -10.25
C LEU A 164 -11.08 0.84 -9.46
N THR A 165 -9.74 0.79 -9.44
CA THR A 165 -8.91 1.73 -8.69
C THR A 165 -9.12 3.17 -9.16
N PHE A 166 -9.05 3.42 -10.47
CA PHE A 166 -9.17 4.77 -11.01
C PHE A 166 -10.62 5.29 -11.06
N TRP A 167 -11.61 4.40 -10.92
CA TRP A 167 -13.01 4.82 -10.72
C TRP A 167 -13.39 4.98 -9.25
N GLY A 168 -12.46 4.75 -8.31
CA GLY A 168 -12.77 4.81 -6.88
C GLY A 168 -13.79 3.74 -6.46
N ARG A 169 -13.66 2.52 -7.01
CA ARG A 169 -14.52 1.38 -6.72
C ARG A 169 -13.70 0.22 -6.19
N SER A 170 -14.33 -0.67 -5.42
CA SER A 170 -13.73 -1.94 -5.02
C SER A 170 -14.72 -3.07 -5.02
N LEU A 171 -14.26 -4.25 -5.41
CA LEU A 171 -14.90 -5.52 -5.09
C LEU A 171 -14.43 -5.97 -3.71
N LEU A 172 -15.37 -6.40 -2.88
CA LEU A 172 -15.11 -6.93 -1.54
C LEU A 172 -15.35 -8.43 -1.54
N SER A 173 -14.53 -9.16 -0.79
CA SER A 173 -14.66 -10.60 -0.64
C SER A 173 -15.96 -10.92 0.13
N PRO A 174 -16.80 -11.86 -0.34
CA PRO A 174 -18.07 -12.18 0.33
C PRO A 174 -17.93 -12.71 1.77
N GLY A 175 -16.74 -13.24 2.11
CA GLY A 175 -16.43 -13.87 3.40
C GLY A 175 -15.73 -12.97 4.41
N SER A 176 -15.19 -11.81 4.01
CA SER A 176 -14.90 -10.76 4.98
C SER A 176 -16.26 -10.27 5.43
N SER A 177 -16.66 -10.62 6.66
CA SER A 177 -17.87 -10.07 7.25
C SER A 177 -17.84 -8.58 6.96
N ALA A 178 -18.78 -8.10 6.15
CA ALA A 178 -18.98 -6.70 5.87
C ALA A 178 -19.47 -6.07 7.18
N THR A 179 -18.58 -5.98 8.14
CA THR A 179 -18.77 -5.22 9.35
C THR A 179 -18.83 -3.77 8.92
N ASP A 180 -19.65 -2.98 9.61
CA ASP A 180 -19.81 -1.57 9.29
C ASP A 180 -18.45 -0.84 9.24
N THR A 181 -17.44 -1.33 9.97
CA THR A 181 -16.06 -0.84 9.96
C THR A 181 -15.35 -1.05 8.62
N VAL A 182 -15.37 -2.26 8.06
CA VAL A 182 -14.71 -2.55 6.76
C VAL A 182 -15.35 -1.73 5.64
N LEU A 183 -16.67 -1.58 5.68
CA LEU A 183 -17.41 -0.74 4.73
C LEU A 183 -17.14 0.75 4.96
N SER A 184 -17.04 1.22 6.20
CA SER A 184 -16.72 2.62 6.49
C SER A 184 -15.32 2.98 6.02
N ASP A 185 -14.34 2.10 6.25
CA ASP A 185 -12.95 2.31 5.87
C ASP A 185 -12.83 2.33 4.34
N ALA A 186 -13.46 1.35 3.65
CA ALA A 186 -13.54 1.36 2.19
C ALA A 186 -14.20 2.65 1.64
N CYS A 187 -15.29 3.11 2.26
CA CYS A 187 -15.95 4.36 1.84
C CYS A 187 -15.03 5.58 2.01
N LEU A 188 -14.32 5.67 3.14
CA LEU A 188 -13.37 6.75 3.43
C LEU A 188 -12.23 6.76 2.41
N GLU A 189 -11.60 5.62 2.16
CA GLU A 189 -10.47 5.48 1.23
C GLU A 189 -10.86 5.70 -0.24
N LEU A 190 -12.06 5.27 -0.63
CA LEU A 190 -12.53 5.43 -2.00
C LEU A 190 -13.07 6.85 -2.28
N GLY A 191 -13.28 7.66 -1.24
CA GLY A 191 -13.80 9.02 -1.34
C GLY A 191 -15.32 9.09 -1.49
N GLY A 192 -16.03 8.07 -1.00
CA GLY A 192 -17.49 8.04 -0.97
C GLY A 192 -18.04 8.70 0.30
N THR A 193 -19.06 9.54 0.18
CA THR A 193 -19.90 9.92 1.33
C THR A 193 -20.62 8.67 1.84
N ALA A 194 -20.56 8.38 3.15
CA ALA A 194 -21.24 7.26 3.79
C ALA A 194 -22.72 7.14 3.35
N GLY A 195 -22.94 6.34 2.31
CA GLY A 195 -24.15 6.31 1.52
C GLY A 195 -24.11 5.05 0.67
N ILE A 196 -24.19 3.91 1.34
CA ILE A 196 -24.55 2.58 0.85
C ILE A 196 -25.20 2.58 -0.54
N SER A 197 -24.52 2.01 -1.54
CA SER A 197 -24.99 0.92 -2.42
C SER A 197 -24.36 0.96 -3.81
N GLU A 198 -23.26 0.22 -3.98
CA GLU A 198 -23.06 -0.55 -5.22
C GLU A 198 -22.10 -1.72 -4.91
N VAL A 199 -22.57 -2.64 -4.06
CA VAL A 199 -21.97 -3.97 -3.93
C VAL A 199 -22.59 -4.81 -5.04
N TYR A 200 -21.89 -4.96 -6.17
CA TYR A 200 -22.28 -5.94 -7.19
C TYR A 200 -21.87 -7.33 -6.69
N LEU A 201 -22.83 -8.07 -6.13
CA LEU A 201 -22.68 -9.52 -5.95
C LEU A 201 -22.98 -10.19 -7.30
N PRO A 202 -22.09 -11.05 -7.83
CA PRO A 202 -22.46 -11.88 -8.98
C PRO A 202 -23.54 -12.87 -8.53
N THR A 203 -24.65 -12.89 -9.28
CA THR A 203 -25.77 -13.85 -9.16
C THR A 203 -25.38 -15.26 -9.56
#